data_AF-A0A443RT60-F1
#
_entry.id   AF-A0A443RT60-F1
#
_cell.length_a   1.000
_cell.length_b   1.000
_cell.length_c   1.000
_cell.angle_alpha   90.00
_cell.angle_beta   90.00
_cell.angle_gamma   90.00
#
_symmetry.space_group_name_H-M   'P 1'
#
loop_
_entity.id
_entity.type
_entity.pdbx_description
1 polymer ?
#
loop_
_entity_poly.entity_id
_entity_poly.type
_entity_poly.pdbx_seq_one_letter_code
_entity_poly.pdbx_strand_id
1 'polypeptide(L)'
;MKKCSSSSENKKNENKLSFNKSYLELATEVFTRLNDVEKGIPIFFFPPSEGNFSLMSTLTPFMNNRPIIGVNWTSEINELNTVKDIAAKYVHLIREQYN
;
A
#
# COMPACT_ATOMS: atom_id res chain seq x y z
N MET A 1 14.36 -48.29 46.06
CA MET A 1 13.58 -47.06 46.37
C MET A 1 14.22 -45.87 45.66
N LYS A 2 13.38 -45.15 44.91
CA LYS A 2 13.51 -43.85 44.21
C LYS A 2 14.88 -43.12 44.22
N LYS A 3 15.50 -42.98 43.04
CA LYS A 3 16.34 -41.83 42.68
C LYS A 3 15.43 -40.72 42.17
N CYS A 4 15.45 -39.56 42.82
CA CYS A 4 14.81 -38.35 42.32
C CYS A 4 15.65 -37.14 42.76
N SER A 5 16.34 -36.54 41.81
CA SER A 5 16.83 -35.17 41.90
C SER A 5 16.94 -34.63 40.48
N SER A 6 15.81 -34.17 39.98
CA SER A 6 15.68 -33.40 38.75
C SER A 6 16.31 -32.02 38.94
N SER A 7 17.29 -31.70 38.13
CA SER A 7 17.75 -30.34 37.85
C SER A 7 17.94 -30.23 36.34
N SER A 8 17.78 -29.03 35.79
CA SER A 8 17.78 -28.65 34.35
C SER A 8 16.34 -28.62 33.79
N GLU A 9 15.78 -27.55 33.23
CA GLU A 9 16.32 -26.35 32.57
C GLU A 9 15.22 -25.26 32.55
N ASN A 10 15.55 -24.03 32.97
CA ASN A 10 14.70 -22.87 32.71
C ASN A 10 14.88 -22.44 31.25
N LYS A 11 13.97 -22.87 30.37
CA LYS A 11 13.88 -22.36 28.99
C LYS A 11 13.39 -20.91 29.03
N LYS A 12 14.31 -19.97 28.79
CA LYS A 12 13.97 -18.60 28.40
C LYS A 12 13.21 -18.65 27.08
N ASN A 13 11.89 -18.46 27.14
CA ASN A 13 11.09 -18.16 25.96
C ASN A 13 11.42 -16.73 25.52
N GLU A 14 12.41 -16.61 24.65
CA GLU A 14 12.58 -15.42 23.84
C GLU A 14 11.41 -15.37 22.85
N ASN A 15 10.38 -14.62 23.20
CA ASN A 15 9.34 -14.19 22.26
C ASN A 15 10.02 -13.30 21.21
N LYS A 16 10.65 -13.93 20.22
CA LYS A 16 11.19 -13.30 19.04
C LYS A 16 9.98 -12.77 18.28
N LEU A 17 9.71 -11.46 18.42
CA LEU A 17 8.74 -10.75 17.61
C LEU A 17 9.14 -10.96 16.15
N SER A 18 8.54 -11.95 15.50
CA SER A 18 8.71 -12.18 14.08
C SER A 18 7.96 -11.05 13.38
N PHE A 19 8.66 -9.97 13.06
CA PHE A 19 8.17 -9.02 12.06
C PHE A 19 7.94 -9.83 10.79
N ASN A 20 6.66 -10.07 10.48
CA ASN A 20 6.29 -10.70 9.24
C ASN A 20 6.70 -9.70 8.16
N LYS A 21 7.86 -9.93 7.53
CA LYS A 21 8.29 -9.28 6.30
C LYS A 21 7.40 -9.80 5.16
N SER A 22 6.08 -9.66 5.30
CA SER A 22 5.23 -9.41 4.15
C SER A 22 5.81 -8.13 3.58
N TYR A 23 6.75 -8.31 2.65
CA TYR A 23 7.46 -7.23 1.99
C TYR A 23 6.39 -6.23 1.59
N LEU A 24 6.61 -4.96 1.90
CA LEU A 24 5.88 -3.88 1.26
C LEU A 24 6.23 -3.99 -0.22
N GLU A 25 5.53 -4.87 -0.94
CA GLU A 25 5.62 -4.99 -2.37
C GLU A 25 5.07 -3.68 -2.91
N LEU A 26 6.00 -2.79 -3.26
CA LEU A 26 5.66 -1.53 -3.89
C LEU A 26 4.87 -1.86 -5.16
N ALA A 27 3.80 -1.12 -5.39
CA ALA A 27 3.01 -1.30 -6.60
C ALA A 27 3.93 -1.13 -7.82
N THR A 28 3.84 -2.08 -8.74
CA THR A 28 4.53 -1.99 -10.04
C THR A 28 3.80 -1.05 -10.98
N GLU A 29 2.47 -1.05 -10.91
CA GLU A 29 1.60 -0.22 -11.73
C GLU A 29 1.34 1.13 -11.06
N VAL A 30 1.51 2.22 -11.81
CA VAL A 30 1.24 3.60 -11.35
C VAL A 30 -0.26 3.81 -11.11
N PHE A 31 -1.11 3.23 -11.96
CA PHE A 31 -2.55 3.45 -11.92
C PHE A 31 -3.30 2.16 -11.63
N THR A 32 -4.35 2.24 -10.80
CA THR A 32 -5.25 1.13 -10.50
C THR A 32 -6.68 1.59 -10.57
N ARG A 33 -7.53 0.92 -11.37
CA ARG A 33 -8.95 1.24 -11.40
C ARG A 33 -9.63 0.70 -10.13
N LEU A 34 -10.37 1.55 -9.41
CA LEU A 34 -10.98 1.22 -8.11
C LEU A 34 -12.50 1.00 -8.16
N ASN A 35 -13.13 1.19 -9.32
CA ASN A 35 -14.55 0.88 -9.55
C ASN A 35 -14.78 0.46 -11.01
N ASP A 36 -15.97 -0.05 -11.30
CA ASP A 36 -16.31 -0.56 -12.64
C ASP A 36 -16.78 0.51 -13.64
N VAL A 37 -16.65 1.80 -13.29
CA VAL A 37 -17.10 2.92 -14.14
C VAL A 37 -16.01 3.29 -15.13
N GLU A 38 -16.31 3.19 -16.44
CA GLU A 38 -15.31 3.41 -17.48
C GLU A 38 -15.32 4.81 -18.10
N LYS A 39 -16.44 5.53 -18.01
CA LYS A 39 -16.67 6.79 -18.73
C LYS A 39 -16.91 7.94 -17.78
N GLY A 40 -16.47 9.13 -18.19
CA GLY A 40 -16.61 10.38 -17.44
C GLY A 40 -15.27 10.93 -16.98
N ILE A 41 -15.30 12.08 -16.32
CA ILE A 41 -14.10 12.72 -15.80
C ILE A 41 -13.58 11.87 -14.62
N PRO A 42 -12.35 11.33 -14.64
CA PRO A 42 -11.86 10.48 -13.55
C PRO A 42 -11.68 11.25 -12.24
N ILE A 43 -11.79 10.55 -11.12
CA ILE A 43 -11.36 11.00 -9.79
C ILE A 43 -10.07 10.27 -9.47
N PHE A 44 -8.99 11.02 -9.24
CA PHE A 44 -7.70 10.46 -8.86
C PHE A 44 -7.58 10.41 -7.34
N PHE A 45 -7.23 9.24 -6.81
CA PHE A 45 -7.06 9.00 -5.38
C PHE A 45 -5.64 8.54 -5.10
N PHE A 46 -4.92 9.29 -4.27
CA PHE A 46 -3.59 8.92 -3.81
C PHE A 46 -3.70 8.08 -2.55
N PRO A 47 -2.98 6.96 -2.44
CA PRO A 47 -3.02 6.14 -1.25
C PRO A 47 -2.38 6.88 -0.07
N PRO A 48 -2.82 6.56 1.16
CA PRO A 48 -2.18 7.05 2.37
C PRO A 48 -0.76 6.45 2.50
N SER A 49 -0.07 6.76 3.60
CA SER A 49 1.32 6.32 3.84
C SER A 49 1.51 4.79 3.81
N GLU A 50 0.44 4.03 4.03
CA GLU A 50 0.40 2.57 3.99
C GLU A 50 0.41 2.01 2.56
N GLY A 51 0.25 2.87 1.53
CA GLY A 51 0.42 2.50 0.13
C GLY A 51 -0.69 1.64 -0.46
N ASN A 52 -1.88 1.60 0.14
CA ASN A 52 -3.01 0.80 -0.37
C ASN A 52 -4.36 1.56 -0.33
N PHE A 53 -5.35 1.06 -1.06
CA PHE A 53 -6.67 1.71 -1.22
C PHE A 53 -7.77 1.12 -0.33
N SER A 54 -7.42 0.42 0.75
CA SER A 54 -8.41 -0.29 1.58
C SER A 54 -9.51 0.64 2.12
N LEU A 55 -9.15 1.86 2.53
CA LEU A 55 -10.11 2.88 2.98
C LEU A 55 -11.09 3.27 1.85
N MET A 56 -10.58 3.35 0.62
CA MET A 56 -11.36 3.74 -0.55
C MET A 56 -12.41 2.69 -0.91
N SER A 57 -12.15 1.40 -0.65
CA SER A 57 -13.11 0.32 -0.92
C SER A 57 -14.47 0.51 -0.24
N THR A 58 -14.52 1.23 0.89
CA THR A 58 -15.77 1.52 1.60
C THR A 58 -16.61 2.62 0.93
N LEU A 59 -15.97 3.48 0.15
CA LEU A 59 -16.59 4.66 -0.47
C LEU A 59 -16.88 4.43 -1.96
N THR A 60 -16.17 3.51 -2.63
CA THR A 60 -16.34 3.21 -4.06
C THR A 60 -17.78 2.83 -4.44
N PRO A 61 -18.58 2.09 -3.64
CA PRO A 61 -19.96 1.74 -4.02
C PRO A 61 -20.92 2.93 -4.10
N PHE A 62 -20.55 4.07 -3.48
CA PHE A 62 -21.37 5.29 -3.48
C PHE A 62 -20.98 6.24 -4.62
N MET A 63 -19.93 5.94 -5.36
CA MET A 63 -19.35 6.79 -6.39
C MET A 63 -19.43 6.12 -7.76
N ASN A 64 -20.66 5.90 -8.23
CA ASN A 64 -20.95 5.14 -9.45
C ASN A 64 -21.06 5.99 -10.72
N ASN A 65 -20.84 7.31 -10.61
CA ASN A 65 -21.05 8.23 -11.73
C ASN A 65 -19.76 8.61 -12.46
N ARG A 66 -18.60 8.23 -11.91
CA ARG A 66 -17.28 8.64 -12.42
C ARG A 66 -16.25 7.51 -12.23
N PRO A 67 -15.27 7.37 -13.14
CA PRO A 67 -14.16 6.44 -12.94
C PRO A 67 -13.33 6.86 -11.72
N ILE A 68 -12.95 5.91 -10.88
CA ILE A 68 -12.05 6.14 -9.74
C ILE A 68 -10.72 5.47 -10.07
N ILE A 69 -9.66 6.27 -10.11
CA ILE A 69 -8.31 5.84 -10.44
C ILE A 69 -7.44 6.04 -9.20
N GLY A 70 -6.94 4.95 -8.63
CA GLY A 70 -5.88 4.94 -7.64
C GLY A 70 -4.54 5.28 -8.27
N VAL A 71 -3.75 6.12 -7.61
CA VAL A 71 -2.43 6.58 -8.08
C VAL A 71 -1.37 6.08 -7.10
N ASN A 72 -0.76 4.93 -7.38
CA ASN A 72 0.14 4.24 -6.45
C ASN A 72 1.49 4.93 -6.29
N TRP A 73 2.08 4.78 -5.09
CA TRP A 73 3.49 5.06 -4.85
C TRP A 73 4.35 3.92 -5.40
N THR A 74 5.05 4.17 -6.51
CA THR A 74 5.99 3.19 -7.11
C THR A 74 7.41 3.44 -6.59
N SER A 75 8.34 2.50 -6.79
CA SER A 75 9.73 2.63 -6.33
C SER A 75 10.46 3.88 -6.83
N GLU A 76 10.03 4.40 -7.97
CA GLU A 76 10.62 5.58 -8.61
C GLU A 76 10.37 6.88 -7.81
N ILE A 77 9.47 6.88 -6.82
CA ILE A 77 9.30 8.01 -5.88
C ILE A 77 10.57 8.25 -5.06
N ASN A 78 11.34 7.19 -4.78
CA ASN A 78 12.55 7.27 -3.96
C ASN A 78 13.69 8.02 -4.66
N GLU A 79 13.58 8.25 -5.96
CA GLU A 79 14.52 9.03 -6.76
C GLU A 79 14.26 10.54 -6.68
N LEU A 80 13.13 10.94 -6.08
CA LEU A 80 12.68 12.31 -5.99
C LEU A 80 12.89 12.86 -4.57
N ASN A 81 13.40 14.08 -4.48
CA ASN A 81 13.85 14.65 -3.21
C ASN A 81 12.81 15.56 -2.55
N THR A 82 11.83 16.05 -3.32
CA THR A 82 10.83 16.98 -2.80
C THR A 82 9.41 16.56 -3.18
N VAL A 83 8.45 16.92 -2.32
CA VAL A 83 7.01 16.72 -2.60
C VAL A 83 6.59 17.41 -3.90
N LYS A 84 7.24 18.53 -4.26
CA LYS A 84 6.98 19.22 -5.52
C LYS A 84 7.39 18.40 -6.73
N ASP A 85 8.55 17.75 -6.68
CA ASP A 85 9.03 16.88 -7.77
C ASP A 85 8.12 15.66 -7.93
N ILE A 86 7.69 15.08 -6.81
CA ILE A 86 6.72 13.98 -6.78
C ILE A 86 5.41 14.42 -7.44
N ALA A 87 4.85 15.56 -7.00
CA ALA A 87 3.61 16.09 -7.58
C ALA A 87 3.75 16.38 -9.08
N ALA A 88 4.87 16.99 -9.50
CA ALA A 88 5.13 17.29 -10.90
C ALA A 88 5.16 16.02 -11.77
N LYS A 89 5.83 14.97 -11.28
CA LYS A 89 5.86 13.66 -11.94
C LYS A 89 4.46 13.07 -12.10
N TYR A 90 3.67 12.98 -11.03
CA TYR A 90 2.34 12.38 -11.12
C TYR A 90 1.36 13.23 -11.95
N VAL A 91 1.47 14.56 -11.91
CA VAL A 91 0.70 15.43 -12.81
C VAL A 91 1.05 15.16 -14.28
N HIS A 92 2.32 14.95 -14.59
CA HIS A 92 2.76 14.61 -15.93
C HIS A 92 2.18 13.25 -16.38
N LEU A 93 2.33 12.20 -15.56
CA LEU A 93 1.82 10.86 -15.85
C LEU A 93 0.30 10.83 -16.02
N ILE A 94 -0.43 11.56 -15.17
CA ILE A 94 -1.90 11.65 -15.26
C ILE A 94 -2.31 12.31 -16.59
N ARG A 95 -1.62 13.37 -17.01
CA ARG A 95 -1.91 14.04 -18.29
C ARG A 95 -1.59 13.16 -19.48
N GLU A 96 -0.51 12.40 -19.43
CA GLU A 96 -0.14 11.50 -20.54
C GLU A 96 -1.17 10.38 -20.72
N GLN A 97 -1.70 9.82 -19.63
CA GLN A 97 -2.61 8.68 -19.68
C GLN A 97 -4.09 9.07 -19.85
N TYR A 98 -4.51 10.25 -19.38
CA TYR A 98 -5.93 10.62 -19.25
C TYR A 98 -6.33 11.99 -19.85
N ASN A 99 -5.43 12.74 -20.49
CA ASN A 99 -5.80 13.89 -21.36
C ASN A 99 -5.68 13.52 -22.83
#